data_AF-A0A918WF04-F1
#
_entry.id   AF-A0A918WF04-F1
#
_cell.length_a   1.000
_cell.length_b   1.000
_cell.length_c   1.000
_cell.angle_alpha   90.00
_cell.angle_beta   90.00
_cell.angle_gamma   90.00
#
_symmetry.space_group_name_H-M   'P 1'
#
loop_
_entity.id
_entity.type
_entity.pdbx_description
1 polymer ?
#
loop_
_entity_poly.entity_id
_entity_poly.type
_entity_poly.pdbx_seq_one_letter_code
_entity_poly.pdbx_strand_id
1 'polypeptide(L)'
;MSTSNGQWYPAEWPDRIRALSRGELRPVAPRRAATVLLLRAGGDGLAVHMLRRRASMAFAGGAYAYPGGSVDPRDERDVPWAGPSRADWAARLGTDAATAQAIVCAAVRETFEEAGVLLAGRTPDTVVADTTGDEWEADRAALVSRALSFADFLERRGLLLRSDLLGPWARWITPEFEPRRYDTWFFVAALPEGQRTRNASTEADRTVWTAPAEAAAGYDRGDLLMMPPTISTLRSLLPYATPADTLAASGERDLTPVLAQARLVGEEIVLSWPGHEEFTKRIDQQSGGQPGEQPGQHSGPQAGGQSGQQTDRHIVSGRSGTSGPEGADA
;
A
#
# COMPACT_ATOMS: atom_id res chain seq x y z
N MET A 1 -13.49 -11.63 23.78
CA MET A 1 -13.17 -10.25 23.34
C MET A 1 -12.69 -10.37 21.91
N SER A 2 -13.44 -9.87 20.94
CA SER A 2 -13.05 -9.90 19.52
C SER A 2 -11.90 -8.91 19.34
N THR A 3 -10.66 -9.38 19.47
CA THR A 3 -9.47 -8.59 19.15
C THR A 3 -9.35 -8.55 17.63
N SER A 4 -10.21 -7.77 16.97
CA SER A 4 -9.90 -7.34 15.61
C SER A 4 -8.78 -6.31 15.75
N ASN A 5 -7.54 -6.79 15.82
CA ASN A 5 -6.38 -5.96 15.51
C ASN A 5 -6.63 -5.33 14.11
N GLY A 6 -5.79 -4.40 13.64
CA GLY A 6 -5.89 -3.75 12.31
C GLY A 6 -5.66 -4.70 11.12
N GLN A 7 -6.06 -5.96 11.26
CA GLN A 7 -5.88 -7.11 10.41
C GLN A 7 -6.81 -7.06 9.20
N TRP A 8 -6.23 -7.00 8.01
CA TRP A 8 -6.98 -7.12 6.76
C TRP A 8 -7.17 -8.59 6.36
N TYR A 9 -8.42 -9.07 6.38
CA TYR A 9 -8.80 -10.44 5.97
C TYR A 9 -10.11 -10.40 5.16
N PRO A 10 -10.08 -10.76 3.86
CA PRO A 10 -11.27 -10.89 3.03
C PRO A 10 -12.24 -11.97 3.52
N ALA A 11 -13.54 -11.72 3.36
CA ALA A 11 -14.60 -12.63 3.80
C ALA A 11 -14.67 -13.92 2.96
N GLU A 12 -14.18 -13.86 1.71
CA GLU A 12 -14.18 -14.96 0.75
C GLU A 12 -13.07 -16.01 0.99
N TRP A 13 -12.10 -15.73 1.87
CA TRP A 13 -10.95 -16.62 2.09
C TRP A 13 -11.34 -18.04 2.51
N PRO A 14 -12.29 -18.28 3.42
CA PRO A 14 -12.64 -19.63 3.85
C PRO A 14 -13.09 -20.53 2.69
N ASP A 15 -13.94 -20.02 1.81
CA ASP A 15 -14.45 -20.80 0.67
C ASP A 15 -13.36 -21.08 -0.36
N ARG A 16 -12.49 -20.09 -0.61
CA ARG A 16 -11.36 -20.25 -1.53
C ARG A 16 -10.32 -21.24 -1.01
N ILE A 17 -10.04 -21.23 0.29
CA ILE A 17 -9.15 -22.22 0.94
C ILE A 17 -9.71 -23.62 0.78
N ARG A 18 -11.02 -23.82 1.03
CA ARG A 18 -11.65 -25.13 0.86
C ARG A 18 -11.64 -25.57 -0.61
N ALA A 19 -11.96 -24.67 -1.56
CA ALA A 19 -11.89 -24.97 -2.98
C ALA A 19 -10.47 -25.39 -3.43
N LEU A 20 -9.43 -24.71 -2.91
CA LEU A 20 -8.04 -25.08 -3.15
C LEU A 20 -7.74 -26.49 -2.62
N SER A 21 -8.15 -26.79 -1.39
CA SER A 21 -7.92 -28.12 -0.78
C SER A 21 -8.62 -29.27 -1.52
N ARG A 22 -9.76 -29.00 -2.17
CA ARG A 22 -10.50 -29.98 -3.00
C ARG A 22 -9.99 -30.07 -4.44
N GLY A 23 -9.03 -29.23 -4.83
CA GLY A 23 -8.52 -29.16 -6.21
C GLY A 23 -9.45 -28.44 -7.20
N GLU A 24 -10.48 -27.73 -6.70
CA GLU A 24 -11.43 -26.96 -7.51
C GLU A 24 -10.87 -25.57 -7.87
N LEU A 25 -9.90 -25.08 -7.11
CA LEU A 25 -9.19 -23.84 -7.36
C LEU A 25 -7.76 -24.14 -7.79
N ARG A 26 -7.35 -23.60 -8.93
CA ARG A 26 -5.95 -23.64 -9.39
C ARG A 26 -5.25 -22.33 -9.03
N PRO A 27 -4.14 -22.36 -8.27
CA PRO A 27 -3.39 -21.15 -7.94
C PRO A 27 -2.91 -20.43 -9.20
N VAL A 28 -3.09 -19.12 -9.24
CA VAL A 28 -2.49 -18.28 -10.29
C VAL A 28 -1.01 -18.05 -9.98
N ALA A 29 -0.19 -17.88 -11.01
CA ALA A 29 1.21 -17.50 -10.83
C ALA A 29 1.31 -16.09 -10.22
N PRO A 30 2.12 -15.88 -9.17
CA PRO A 30 2.27 -14.56 -8.58
C PRO A 30 3.03 -13.62 -9.54
N ARG A 31 2.58 -12.37 -9.63
CA ARG A 31 3.30 -11.31 -10.36
C ARG A 31 4.45 -10.80 -9.49
N ARG A 32 5.63 -10.60 -10.07
CA ARG A 32 6.76 -9.97 -9.36
C ARG A 32 6.39 -8.53 -8.99
N ALA A 33 6.75 -8.12 -7.79
CA ALA A 33 6.50 -6.78 -7.27
C ALA A 33 7.65 -6.32 -6.38
N ALA A 34 7.78 -5.01 -6.20
CA ALA A 34 8.76 -4.40 -5.32
C ALA A 34 8.11 -3.29 -4.49
N THR A 35 8.53 -3.19 -3.23
CA THR A 35 8.01 -2.22 -2.25
C THR A 35 9.16 -1.59 -1.49
N VAL A 36 9.14 -0.28 -1.25
CA VAL A 36 10.22 0.45 -0.56
C VAL A 36 9.72 1.10 0.72
N LEU A 37 10.28 0.67 1.85
CA LEU A 37 10.19 1.36 3.13
C LEU A 37 11.16 2.54 3.09
N LEU A 38 10.64 3.72 2.75
CA LEU A 38 11.44 4.93 2.73
C LEU A 38 11.60 5.49 4.15
N LEU A 39 12.84 5.72 4.57
CA LEU A 39 13.23 6.02 5.94
C LEU A 39 13.86 7.40 6.05
N ARG A 40 13.67 8.06 7.19
CA ARG A 40 14.42 9.26 7.55
C ARG A 40 14.66 9.32 9.05
N ALA A 41 15.57 10.19 9.48
CA ALA A 41 15.62 10.61 10.87
C ALA A 41 14.34 11.39 11.22
N GLY A 42 13.65 10.96 12.26
CA GLY A 42 12.52 11.62 12.90
C GLY A 42 12.95 12.27 14.23
N GLY A 43 12.00 12.89 14.94
CA GLY A 43 12.28 13.63 16.18
C GLY A 43 12.94 12.76 17.26
N ASP A 44 12.36 11.58 17.52
CA ASP A 44 12.81 10.66 18.58
C ASP A 44 13.40 9.34 18.03
N GLY A 45 13.84 9.31 16.77
CA GLY A 45 14.41 8.12 16.14
C GLY A 45 13.96 7.93 14.69
N LEU A 46 13.85 6.69 14.23
CA LEU A 46 13.51 6.36 12.85
C LEU A 46 12.06 6.77 12.51
N ALA A 47 11.85 7.36 11.34
CA ALA A 47 10.52 7.56 10.75
C ALA A 47 10.43 6.88 9.38
N VAL A 48 9.28 6.26 9.11
CA VAL A 48 8.99 5.58 7.83
C VAL A 48 7.86 6.29 7.10
N HIS A 49 7.98 6.41 5.78
CA HIS A 49 6.94 6.95 4.92
C HIS A 49 5.91 5.86 4.61
N MET A 50 4.65 6.11 4.94
CA MET A 50 3.54 5.22 4.65
C MET A 50 2.44 5.97 3.90
N LEU A 51 1.70 5.25 3.08
CA LEU A 51 0.51 5.73 2.40
C LEU A 51 -0.71 4.92 2.82
N ARG A 52 -1.88 5.57 2.85
CA ARG A 52 -3.16 4.90 3.02
C ARG A 52 -3.83 4.78 1.67
N ARG A 53 -4.09 3.53 1.28
CA ARG A 53 -4.79 3.19 0.03
C ARG A 53 -6.21 3.75 0.08
N ARG A 54 -6.74 4.27 -1.03
CA ARG A 54 -8.12 4.76 -1.08
C ARG A 54 -9.09 3.66 -0.64
N ALA A 55 -10.07 4.02 0.18
CA ALA A 55 -11.08 3.08 0.67
C ALA A 55 -11.88 2.40 -0.46
N SER A 56 -12.02 3.07 -1.61
CA SER A 56 -12.71 2.56 -2.80
C SER A 56 -11.93 1.48 -3.57
N MET A 57 -10.69 1.17 -3.20
CA MET A 57 -9.92 0.13 -3.89
C MET A 57 -10.47 -1.26 -3.58
N ALA A 58 -10.64 -2.07 -4.62
CA ALA A 58 -11.18 -3.42 -4.53
C ALA A 58 -10.32 -4.40 -3.69
N PHE A 59 -9.04 -4.11 -3.50
CA PHE A 59 -8.11 -4.92 -2.71
C PHE A 59 -7.35 -4.03 -1.73
N ALA A 60 -7.39 -4.40 -0.44
CA ALA A 60 -6.76 -3.67 0.67
C ALA A 60 -7.12 -2.17 0.71
N GLY A 61 -8.36 -1.81 0.38
CA GLY A 61 -8.85 -0.43 0.51
C GLY A 61 -8.80 0.05 1.96
N GLY A 62 -8.29 1.27 2.19
CA GLY A 62 -8.09 1.82 3.53
C GLY A 62 -6.88 1.28 4.29
N ALA A 63 -6.18 0.28 3.75
CA ALA A 63 -4.98 -0.26 4.38
C ALA A 63 -3.78 0.67 4.17
N TYR A 64 -2.92 0.75 5.20
CA TYR A 64 -1.63 1.38 5.12
C TYR A 64 -0.62 0.45 4.44
N ALA A 65 0.19 1.04 3.57
CA ALA A 65 1.22 0.39 2.77
C ALA A 65 2.40 1.35 2.58
N TYR A 66 3.37 0.91 1.78
CA TYR A 66 4.51 1.73 1.34
C TYR A 66 4.44 1.92 -0.18
N PRO A 67 5.22 2.86 -0.75
CA PRO A 67 5.42 2.95 -2.19
C PRO A 67 5.85 1.60 -2.78
N GLY A 68 5.17 1.16 -3.83
CA GLY A 68 5.48 -0.13 -4.44
C GLY A 68 4.43 -0.61 -5.41
N GLY A 69 4.83 -1.51 -6.29
CA GLY A 69 3.99 -1.98 -7.37
C GLY A 69 4.58 -3.18 -8.12
N SER A 70 3.90 -3.57 -9.18
CA SER A 70 4.32 -4.70 -10.00
C SER A 70 5.52 -4.33 -10.87
N VAL A 71 6.38 -5.31 -11.12
CA VAL A 71 7.37 -5.21 -12.20
C VAL A 71 6.63 -5.07 -13.53
N ASP A 72 6.89 -3.98 -14.26
CA ASP A 72 6.41 -3.74 -15.62
C ASP A 72 7.38 -4.39 -16.61
N PRO A 73 6.94 -4.94 -17.76
CA PRO A 73 7.86 -5.45 -18.77
C PRO A 73 8.91 -4.43 -19.24
N ARG A 74 8.64 -3.13 -19.13
CA ARG A 74 9.61 -2.06 -19.42
C ARG A 74 10.77 -2.00 -18.42
N ASP A 75 10.60 -2.54 -17.22
CA ASP A 75 11.66 -2.64 -16.20
C ASP A 75 12.71 -3.71 -16.57
N GLU A 76 12.43 -4.56 -17.57
CA GLU A 76 13.37 -5.56 -18.07
C GLU A 76 14.39 -4.97 -19.05
N ARG A 77 14.17 -3.74 -19.55
CA ARG A 77 15.15 -3.04 -20.37
C ARG A 77 16.39 -2.69 -19.55
N ASP A 78 17.55 -2.78 -20.19
CA ASP A 78 18.79 -2.34 -19.57
C ASP A 78 18.75 -0.85 -19.23
N VAL A 79 19.24 -0.55 -18.02
CA VAL A 79 19.33 0.82 -17.51
C VAL A 79 20.78 1.17 -17.17
N PRO A 80 21.17 2.45 -17.25
CA PRO A 80 22.42 2.91 -16.65
C PRO A 80 22.43 2.62 -15.14
N TRP A 81 23.51 2.05 -14.63
CA TRP A 81 23.52 1.36 -13.33
C TRP A 81 24.75 1.72 -12.50
N ALA A 82 24.55 1.92 -11.20
CA ALA A 82 25.59 2.08 -10.19
C ALA A 82 25.25 1.27 -8.92
N GLY A 83 26.29 0.88 -8.17
CA GLY A 83 26.17 0.01 -6.99
C GLY A 83 26.54 -1.45 -7.27
N PRO A 84 26.09 -2.40 -6.44
CA PRO A 84 26.33 -3.84 -6.63
C PRO A 84 25.93 -4.27 -8.03
N SER A 85 26.64 -5.25 -8.59
CA SER A 85 26.34 -5.71 -9.94
C SER A 85 24.96 -6.37 -10.00
N ARG A 86 24.40 -6.49 -11.21
CA ARG A 86 23.16 -7.25 -11.43
C ARG A 86 23.28 -8.70 -10.96
N ALA A 87 24.48 -9.29 -11.04
CA ALA A 87 24.76 -10.63 -10.56
C ALA A 87 24.76 -10.70 -9.02
N ASP A 88 25.31 -9.68 -8.34
CA ASP A 88 25.25 -9.60 -6.87
C ASP A 88 23.80 -9.49 -6.39
N TRP A 89 22.99 -8.66 -7.06
CA TRP A 89 21.56 -8.57 -6.80
C TRP A 89 20.81 -9.86 -7.11
N ALA A 90 21.16 -10.56 -8.19
CA ALA A 90 20.58 -11.86 -8.54
C ALA A 90 20.79 -12.89 -7.42
N ALA A 91 22.03 -13.01 -6.95
CA ALA A 91 22.38 -13.88 -5.83
C ALA A 91 21.62 -13.45 -4.56
N ARG A 92 21.56 -12.15 -4.28
CA ARG A 92 20.92 -11.61 -3.08
C ARG A 92 19.41 -11.82 -3.05
N LEU A 93 18.74 -11.67 -4.19
CA LEU A 93 17.28 -11.79 -4.33
C LEU A 93 16.83 -13.24 -4.63
N GLY A 94 17.76 -14.15 -4.89
CA GLY A 94 17.49 -15.55 -5.21
C GLY A 94 16.85 -15.72 -6.59
N THR A 95 17.36 -15.02 -7.60
CA THR A 95 16.82 -15.01 -8.97
C THR A 95 17.94 -14.84 -10.01
N ASP A 96 17.61 -14.71 -11.30
CA ASP A 96 18.56 -14.41 -12.36
C ASP A 96 18.83 -12.89 -12.50
N ALA A 97 19.91 -12.52 -13.19
CA ALA A 97 20.34 -11.12 -13.29
C ALA A 97 19.33 -10.19 -13.99
N ALA A 98 18.59 -10.68 -14.98
CA ALA A 98 17.59 -9.88 -15.68
C ALA A 98 16.37 -9.64 -14.78
N THR A 99 15.91 -10.69 -14.10
CA THR A 99 14.83 -10.57 -13.10
C THR A 99 15.22 -9.66 -11.94
N ALA A 100 16.46 -9.75 -11.45
CA ALA A 100 16.95 -8.90 -10.37
C ALA A 100 16.99 -7.41 -10.78
N GLN A 101 17.48 -7.10 -11.98
CA GLN A 101 17.39 -5.75 -12.54
C GLN A 101 15.96 -5.25 -12.55
N ALA A 102 15.01 -6.04 -13.07
CA ALA A 102 13.63 -5.61 -13.20
C ALA A 102 12.96 -5.34 -11.86
N ILE A 103 13.25 -6.15 -10.83
CA ILE A 103 12.75 -5.94 -9.46
C ILE A 103 13.33 -4.64 -8.86
N VAL A 104 14.63 -4.41 -9.02
CA VAL A 104 15.29 -3.18 -8.53
C VAL A 104 14.78 -1.94 -9.27
N CYS A 105 14.59 -2.03 -10.59
CA CYS A 105 14.01 -0.96 -11.40
C CYS A 105 12.59 -0.63 -10.93
N ALA A 106 11.74 -1.65 -10.72
CA ALA A 106 10.40 -1.45 -10.19
C ALA A 106 10.42 -0.77 -8.82
N ALA A 107 11.33 -1.16 -7.92
CA ALA A 107 11.46 -0.53 -6.60
C ALA A 107 11.72 0.99 -6.70
N VAL A 108 12.68 1.40 -7.54
CA VAL A 108 13.03 2.82 -7.72
C VAL A 108 11.95 3.57 -8.49
N ARG A 109 11.42 2.98 -9.57
CA ARG A 109 10.37 3.56 -10.40
C ARG A 109 9.11 3.85 -9.59
N GLU A 110 8.59 2.85 -8.88
CA GLU A 110 7.37 2.99 -8.06
C GLU A 110 7.57 4.02 -6.93
N THR A 111 8.77 4.07 -6.33
CA THR A 111 9.10 5.10 -5.33
C THR A 111 9.03 6.51 -5.92
N PHE A 112 9.51 6.70 -7.16
CA PHE A 112 9.42 7.98 -7.83
C PHE A 112 7.98 8.31 -8.25
N GLU A 113 7.26 7.34 -8.82
CA GLU A 113 5.87 7.50 -9.25
C GLU A 113 4.94 7.89 -8.09
N GLU A 114 5.04 7.22 -6.94
CA GLU A 114 4.10 7.39 -5.84
C GLU A 114 4.52 8.45 -4.82
N ALA A 115 5.83 8.52 -4.50
CA ALA A 115 6.35 9.40 -3.46
C ALA A 115 7.14 10.61 -4.01
N GLY A 116 7.43 10.66 -5.32
CA GLY A 116 8.26 11.70 -5.92
C GLY A 116 9.75 11.60 -5.56
N VAL A 117 10.17 10.47 -4.97
CA VAL A 117 11.54 10.26 -4.50
C VAL A 117 12.30 9.37 -5.48
N LEU A 118 13.46 9.82 -5.93
CA LEU A 118 14.25 9.14 -6.95
C LEU A 118 15.60 8.68 -6.38
N LEU A 119 15.85 7.37 -6.44
CA LEU A 119 17.13 6.75 -6.08
C LEU A 119 18.04 6.63 -7.32
N ALA A 120 18.45 7.79 -7.84
CA ALA A 120 19.32 7.91 -9.01
C ALA A 120 20.20 9.15 -8.93
N GLY A 121 21.30 9.17 -9.69
CA GLY A 121 22.22 10.30 -9.76
C GLY A 121 23.03 10.32 -11.06
N ARG A 122 23.75 11.42 -11.32
CA ARG A 122 24.56 11.56 -12.54
C ARG A 122 25.84 10.74 -12.52
N THR A 123 26.30 10.39 -11.32
CA THR A 123 27.52 9.60 -11.08
C THR A 123 27.24 8.54 -10.01
N PRO A 124 28.11 7.53 -9.86
CA PRO A 124 27.98 6.52 -8.82
C PRO A 124 27.98 7.07 -7.38
N ASP A 125 28.42 8.32 -7.17
CA ASP A 125 28.55 8.93 -5.84
C ASP A 125 27.55 10.06 -5.58
N THR A 126 26.74 10.43 -6.58
CA THR A 126 25.78 11.53 -6.46
C THR A 126 24.33 11.02 -6.45
N VAL A 127 23.45 11.85 -5.91
CA VAL A 127 21.99 11.67 -5.99
C VAL A 127 21.37 12.97 -6.52
N VAL A 128 20.23 12.85 -7.19
CA VAL A 128 19.42 14.04 -7.52
C VAL A 128 18.95 14.67 -6.21
N ALA A 129 19.30 15.94 -5.98
CA ALA A 129 18.94 16.62 -4.73
C ALA A 129 17.48 17.11 -4.72
N ASP A 130 16.92 17.43 -5.88
CA ASP A 130 15.58 18.01 -5.98
C ASP A 130 14.83 17.47 -7.20
N THR A 131 13.67 16.87 -6.95
CA THR A 131 12.74 16.29 -7.92
C THR A 131 11.43 17.10 -8.00
N THR A 132 11.40 18.33 -7.48
CA THR A 132 10.16 19.08 -7.26
C THR A 132 9.66 19.94 -8.42
N GLY A 133 10.52 20.25 -9.39
CA GLY A 133 10.22 21.15 -10.50
C GLY A 133 9.26 20.57 -11.55
N ASP A 134 8.64 21.44 -12.35
CA ASP A 134 7.58 21.07 -13.31
C ASP A 134 8.00 20.00 -14.32
N GLU A 135 9.25 20.03 -14.79
CA GLU A 135 9.78 19.00 -15.70
C GLU A 135 9.90 17.62 -15.03
N TRP A 136 10.19 17.58 -13.73
CA TRP A 136 10.21 16.32 -12.98
C TRP A 136 8.80 15.76 -12.79
N GLU A 137 7.82 16.63 -12.53
CA GLU A 137 6.42 16.21 -12.45
C GLU A 137 5.86 15.74 -13.78
N ALA A 138 6.22 16.40 -14.89
CA ALA A 138 5.85 15.96 -16.23
C ALA A 138 6.40 14.55 -16.52
N ASP A 139 7.65 14.29 -16.12
CA ASP A 139 8.27 12.98 -16.29
C ASP A 139 7.65 11.91 -15.41
N ARG A 140 7.38 12.23 -14.14
CA ARG A 140 6.68 11.33 -13.22
C ARG A 140 5.30 10.97 -13.77
N ALA A 141 4.54 11.96 -14.25
CA ALA A 141 3.24 11.71 -14.88
C ALA A 141 3.35 10.87 -16.15
N ALA A 142 4.41 11.03 -16.95
CA ALA A 142 4.68 10.20 -18.12
C ALA A 142 5.02 8.74 -17.75
N LEU A 143 5.72 8.51 -16.64
CA LEU A 143 5.97 7.16 -16.10
C LEU A 143 4.67 6.51 -15.60
N VAL A 144 3.89 7.23 -14.77
CA VAL A 144 2.59 6.75 -14.24
C VAL A 144 1.62 6.38 -15.37
N SER A 145 1.55 7.21 -16.43
CA SER A 145 0.72 6.93 -17.60
C SER A 145 1.32 5.92 -18.58
N ARG A 146 2.54 5.42 -18.30
CA ARG A 146 3.32 4.49 -19.15
C ARG A 146 3.64 5.04 -20.54
N ALA A 147 3.59 6.35 -20.71
CA ALA A 147 4.01 7.05 -21.92
C ALA A 147 5.54 7.12 -22.06
N LEU A 148 6.25 7.03 -20.92
CA LEU A 148 7.70 6.98 -20.84
C LEU A 148 8.12 5.71 -20.09
N SER A 149 9.16 5.01 -20.55
CA SER A 149 9.76 3.91 -19.78
C SER A 149 10.78 4.46 -18.78
N PHE A 150 11.01 3.75 -17.67
CA PHE A 150 12.00 4.18 -16.68
C PHE A 150 13.43 4.17 -17.24
N ALA A 151 13.74 3.22 -18.13
CA ALA A 151 15.01 3.20 -18.87
C ALA A 151 15.21 4.47 -19.70
N ASP A 152 14.23 4.83 -20.54
CA ASP A 152 14.32 6.03 -21.38
C ASP A 152 14.36 7.32 -20.53
N PHE A 153 13.65 7.35 -19.41
CA PHE A 153 13.71 8.44 -18.45
C PHE A 153 15.12 8.65 -17.89
N LEU A 154 15.78 7.58 -17.43
CA LEU A 154 17.15 7.63 -16.91
C LEU A 154 18.14 8.05 -18.00
N GLU A 155 18.06 7.45 -19.19
CA GLU A 155 18.92 7.78 -20.32
C GLU A 155 18.80 9.26 -20.73
N ARG A 156 17.56 9.73 -20.93
CA ARG A 156 17.30 11.13 -21.33
C ARG A 156 17.82 12.13 -20.32
N ARG A 157 17.77 11.81 -19.02
CA ARG A 157 18.28 12.68 -17.95
C ARG A 157 19.76 12.47 -17.63
N GLY A 158 20.44 11.50 -18.27
CA GLY A 158 21.82 11.16 -17.98
C GLY A 158 22.02 10.67 -16.54
N LEU A 159 21.11 9.82 -16.06
CA LEU A 159 21.10 9.32 -14.69
C LEU A 159 21.41 7.83 -14.64
N LEU A 160 22.17 7.44 -13.62
CA LEU A 160 22.39 6.07 -13.20
C LEU A 160 21.38 5.71 -12.12
N LEU A 161 20.73 4.54 -12.25
CA LEU A 161 20.02 3.92 -11.14
C LEU A 161 21.04 3.58 -10.04
N ARG A 162 20.86 4.18 -8.86
CA ARG A 162 21.72 3.96 -7.69
C ARG A 162 21.23 2.79 -6.86
N SER A 163 21.54 1.58 -7.31
CA SER A 163 21.05 0.34 -6.67
C SER A 163 21.60 0.17 -5.25
N ASP A 164 22.77 0.72 -4.96
CA ASP A 164 23.40 0.74 -3.64
C ASP A 164 22.64 1.55 -2.58
N LEU A 165 21.64 2.36 -2.98
CA LEU A 165 20.76 3.06 -2.04
C LEU A 165 19.60 2.20 -1.53
N LEU A 166 19.43 0.99 -2.08
CA LEU A 166 18.43 0.02 -1.65
C LEU A 166 19.07 -1.06 -0.77
N GLY A 167 18.44 -1.33 0.37
CA GLY A 167 18.74 -2.49 1.20
C GLY A 167 17.62 -3.53 1.08
N PRO A 168 17.89 -4.78 0.67
CA PRO A 168 16.87 -5.83 0.65
C PRO A 168 16.42 -6.19 2.08
N TRP A 169 15.11 -6.37 2.29
CA TRP A 169 14.55 -6.41 3.63
C TRP A 169 13.70 -7.65 3.95
N ALA A 170 12.78 -8.00 3.06
CA ALA A 170 11.91 -9.16 3.22
C ALA A 170 11.37 -9.61 1.86
N ARG A 171 10.83 -10.84 1.78
CA ARG A 171 10.12 -11.33 0.60
C ARG A 171 8.83 -12.00 1.04
N TRP A 172 7.70 -11.57 0.49
CA TRP A 172 6.38 -12.11 0.81
C TRP A 172 5.65 -12.53 -0.46
N ILE A 173 5.05 -13.71 -0.41
CA ILE A 173 4.22 -14.23 -1.51
C ILE A 173 2.77 -14.28 -1.05
N THR A 174 1.88 -13.65 -1.82
CA THR A 174 0.43 -13.67 -1.58
C THR A 174 -0.09 -15.13 -1.55
N PRO A 175 -1.01 -15.48 -0.63
CA PRO A 175 -1.53 -16.84 -0.51
C PRO A 175 -2.03 -17.46 -1.82
N GLU A 176 -1.89 -18.77 -1.98
CA GLU A 176 -2.22 -19.49 -3.23
C GLU A 176 -3.69 -19.43 -3.62
N PHE A 177 -4.56 -19.32 -2.62
CA PHE A 177 -5.99 -19.21 -2.82
C PHE A 177 -6.42 -17.82 -3.27
N GLU A 178 -5.56 -16.79 -3.28
CA GLU A 178 -5.93 -15.45 -3.74
C GLU A 178 -6.00 -15.37 -5.27
N PRO A 179 -6.98 -14.66 -5.86
CA PRO A 179 -7.11 -14.54 -7.32
C PRO A 179 -6.09 -13.55 -7.91
N ARG A 180 -5.55 -12.65 -7.08
CA ARG A 180 -4.49 -11.71 -7.44
C ARG A 180 -3.32 -11.97 -6.51
N ARG A 181 -2.22 -12.47 -7.06
CA ARG A 181 -1.05 -12.85 -6.29
C ARG A 181 0.17 -12.05 -6.70
N TYR A 182 0.98 -11.72 -5.69
CA TYR A 182 2.23 -11.01 -5.85
C TYR A 182 3.34 -11.78 -5.14
N ASP A 183 4.52 -11.79 -5.74
CA ASP A 183 5.78 -12.17 -5.12
C ASP A 183 6.55 -10.87 -4.94
N THR A 184 6.58 -10.38 -3.71
CA THR A 184 6.95 -9.00 -3.41
C THR A 184 8.27 -8.97 -2.64
N TRP A 185 9.26 -8.32 -3.22
CA TRP A 185 10.51 -7.99 -2.53
C TRP A 185 10.37 -6.62 -1.87
N PHE A 186 10.60 -6.58 -0.56
CA PHE A 186 10.62 -5.36 0.22
C PHE A 186 12.05 -4.86 0.35
N PHE A 187 12.23 -3.56 0.20
CA PHE A 187 13.50 -2.87 0.36
C PHE A 187 13.36 -1.76 1.40
N VAL A 188 14.46 -1.40 2.04
CA VAL A 188 14.61 -0.16 2.81
C VAL A 188 15.46 0.83 2.02
N ALA A 189 15.16 2.11 2.12
CA ALA A 189 15.97 3.18 1.55
C ALA A 189 15.95 4.41 2.46
N ALA A 190 17.07 5.11 2.58
CA ALA A 190 17.07 6.43 3.20
C ALA A 190 16.53 7.48 2.22
N LEU A 191 15.72 8.43 2.70
CA LEU A 191 15.30 9.60 1.95
C LEU A 191 16.57 10.37 1.53
N PRO A 192 16.84 10.54 0.22
CA PRO A 192 18.00 11.29 -0.24
C PRO A 192 17.95 12.73 0.24
N GLU A 193 19.11 13.28 0.59
CA GLU A 193 19.23 14.67 1.03
C GLU A 193 18.68 15.63 -0.04
N GLY A 194 17.91 16.62 0.41
CA GLY A 194 17.24 17.61 -0.44
C GLY A 194 15.87 17.17 -0.98
N GLN A 195 15.64 15.87 -1.17
CA GLN A 195 14.37 15.37 -1.70
C GLN A 195 13.26 15.39 -0.64
N ARG A 196 12.01 15.48 -1.11
CA ARG A 196 10.83 15.52 -0.26
C ARG A 196 9.77 14.60 -0.82
N THR A 197 9.11 13.84 0.04
CA THR A 197 7.96 13.01 -0.35
C THR A 197 6.77 13.87 -0.74
N ARG A 198 6.02 13.43 -1.73
CA ARG A 198 4.78 14.04 -2.20
C ARG A 198 3.64 13.03 -2.11
N ASN A 199 2.42 13.52 -1.85
CA ASN A 199 1.22 12.71 -2.04
C ASN A 199 0.82 12.78 -3.52
N ALA A 200 1.55 12.04 -4.36
CA ALA A 200 1.47 12.16 -5.81
C ALA A 200 0.73 10.98 -6.47
N SER A 201 0.40 9.94 -5.70
CA SER A 201 -0.38 8.79 -6.12
C SER A 201 -1.87 9.11 -6.16
N THR A 202 -2.54 8.68 -7.23
CA THR A 202 -4.01 8.71 -7.29
C THR A 202 -4.64 7.55 -6.51
N GLU A 203 -3.86 6.54 -6.12
CA GLU A 203 -4.31 5.35 -5.40
C GLU A 203 -4.23 5.52 -3.87
N ALA A 204 -3.57 6.57 -3.39
CA ALA A 204 -3.53 6.96 -1.98
C ALA A 204 -4.48 8.14 -1.72
N ASP A 205 -5.11 8.16 -0.53
CA ASP A 205 -5.82 9.36 -0.03
C ASP A 205 -5.02 10.14 1.02
N ARG A 206 -3.99 9.52 1.61
CA ARG A 206 -3.16 10.11 2.66
C ARG A 206 -1.77 9.52 2.63
N THR A 207 -0.77 10.35 2.90
CA THR A 207 0.61 9.93 3.21
C THR A 207 1.02 10.43 4.58
N VAL A 208 1.84 9.66 5.31
CA VAL A 208 2.34 10.02 6.64
C VAL A 208 3.79 9.63 6.79
N TRP A 209 4.53 10.43 7.55
CA TRP A 209 5.77 9.99 8.18
C TRP A 209 5.44 9.64 9.64
N THR A 210 5.74 8.42 10.06
CA THR A 210 5.41 7.92 11.40
C THR A 210 6.57 7.12 11.96
N ALA A 211 6.73 7.10 13.28
CA ALA A 211 7.65 6.15 13.90
C ALA A 211 7.14 4.71 13.69
N PRO A 212 8.01 3.72 13.40
CA PRO A 212 7.59 2.33 13.26
C PRO A 212 6.84 1.79 14.49
N ALA A 213 7.28 2.18 15.68
CA ALA A 213 6.63 1.81 16.95
C ALA A 213 5.21 2.36 17.07
N GLU A 214 5.00 3.63 16.68
CA GLU A 214 3.67 4.26 16.69
C GLU A 214 2.72 3.60 15.69
N ALA A 215 3.22 3.30 14.48
CA ALA A 215 2.44 2.63 13.45
C ALA A 215 2.05 1.19 13.86
N ALA A 216 2.98 0.44 14.46
CA ALA A 216 2.70 -0.89 14.99
C ALA A 216 1.68 -0.84 16.14
N ALA A 217 1.81 0.12 17.07
CA ALA A 217 0.85 0.32 18.14
C ALA A 217 -0.54 0.72 17.61
N GLY A 218 -0.60 1.54 16.57
CA GLY A 218 -1.85 1.89 15.89
C GLY A 218 -2.53 0.69 15.23
N TYR A 219 -1.76 -0.23 14.64
CA TYR A 219 -2.27 -1.51 14.16
C TYR A 219 -2.81 -2.38 15.31
N ASP A 220 -2.08 -2.47 16.42
CA ASP A 220 -2.49 -3.28 17.58
C ASP A 220 -3.77 -2.78 18.24
N ARG A 221 -4.02 -1.46 18.20
CA ARG A 221 -5.30 -0.87 18.64
C ARG A 221 -6.43 -0.98 17.62
N GLY A 222 -6.14 -1.38 16.38
CA GLY A 222 -7.12 -1.42 15.29
C GLY A 222 -7.34 -0.08 14.57
N ASP A 223 -6.56 0.96 14.89
CA ASP A 223 -6.66 2.29 14.28
C ASP A 223 -6.09 2.31 12.84
N LEU A 224 -5.07 1.48 12.59
CA LEU A 224 -4.39 1.40 11.30
C LEU A 224 -4.56 0.01 10.70
N LEU A 225 -5.40 -0.07 9.67
CA LEU A 225 -5.57 -1.28 8.87
C LEU A 225 -4.28 -1.57 8.11
N MET A 226 -3.72 -2.77 8.22
CA MET A 226 -2.52 -3.20 7.52
C MET A 226 -2.62 -4.67 7.11
N MET A 227 -1.92 -5.03 6.04
CA MET A 227 -1.69 -6.43 5.69
C MET A 227 -0.50 -7.00 6.49
N PRO A 228 -0.43 -8.32 6.69
CA PRO A 228 0.66 -8.97 7.43
C PRO A 228 2.09 -8.55 7.02
N PRO A 229 2.42 -8.42 5.72
CA PRO A 229 3.76 -7.96 5.32
C PRO A 229 4.11 -6.57 5.85
N THR A 230 3.15 -5.65 5.89
CA THR A 230 3.37 -4.26 6.35
C THR A 230 3.66 -4.21 7.84
N ILE A 231 2.81 -4.80 8.67
CA ILE A 231 3.03 -4.80 10.12
C ILE A 231 4.29 -5.61 10.51
N SER A 232 4.55 -6.73 9.83
CA SER A 232 5.76 -7.51 10.07
C SER A 232 7.02 -6.71 9.76
N THR A 233 7.05 -6.00 8.63
CA THR A 233 8.20 -5.16 8.27
C THR A 233 8.33 -3.95 9.18
N LEU A 234 7.25 -3.30 9.62
CA LEU A 234 7.29 -2.27 10.68
C LEU A 234 7.94 -2.77 11.96
N ARG A 235 7.51 -3.93 12.46
CA ARG A 235 8.04 -4.53 13.69
C ARG A 235 9.52 -4.89 13.56
N SER A 236 9.93 -5.32 12.37
CA SER A 236 11.34 -5.61 12.10
C SER A 236 12.23 -4.35 12.09
N LEU A 237 11.66 -3.15 11.96
CA LEU A 237 12.41 -1.89 12.04
C LEU A 237 12.66 -1.42 13.49
N LEU A 238 11.92 -1.94 14.48
CA LEU A 238 11.99 -1.49 15.88
C LEU A 238 13.39 -1.55 16.51
N PRO A 239 14.27 -2.51 16.18
CA PRO A 239 15.62 -2.55 16.74
C PRO A 239 16.55 -1.43 16.23
N TYR A 240 16.18 -0.66 15.20
CA TYR A 240 17.07 0.29 14.53
C TYR A 240 16.70 1.74 14.83
N ALA A 241 17.70 2.53 15.21
CA ALA A 241 17.50 3.94 15.56
C ALA A 241 17.60 4.87 14.34
N THR A 242 18.40 4.52 13.33
CA THR A 242 18.67 5.38 12.17
C THR A 242 18.48 4.66 10.83
N PRO A 243 18.24 5.41 9.73
CA PRO A 243 18.21 4.82 8.40
C PRO A 243 19.53 4.12 8.03
N ALA A 244 20.67 4.65 8.49
CA ALA A 244 21.99 4.08 8.23
C ALA A 244 22.15 2.71 8.90
N ASP A 245 21.77 2.58 10.18
CA ASP A 245 21.81 1.30 10.90
C ASP A 245 20.89 0.26 10.22
N THR A 246 19.73 0.71 9.76
CA THR A 246 18.76 -0.14 9.06
C THR A 246 19.33 -0.64 7.73
N LEU A 247 19.93 0.25 6.93
CA LEU A 247 20.58 -0.11 5.66
C LEU A 247 21.76 -1.06 5.88
N ALA A 248 22.59 -0.82 6.89
CA ALA A 248 23.70 -1.70 7.24
C ALA A 248 23.22 -3.13 7.55
N ALA A 249 22.12 -3.26 8.29
CA ALA A 249 21.54 -4.56 8.62
C ALA A 249 20.91 -5.30 7.42
N SER A 250 20.61 -4.59 6.33
CA SER A 250 19.95 -5.18 5.15
C SER A 250 20.81 -6.28 4.47
N GLY A 251 22.13 -6.23 4.61
CA GLY A 251 23.05 -7.22 4.05
C GLY A 251 22.85 -8.64 4.60
N GLU A 252 22.40 -8.76 5.85
CA GLU A 252 22.28 -10.03 6.59
C GLU A 252 20.85 -10.59 6.60
N ARG A 253 19.88 -9.87 6.01
CA ARG A 253 18.46 -10.25 6.04
C ARG A 253 18.21 -11.56 5.29
N ASP A 254 17.49 -12.50 5.90
CA ASP A 254 16.95 -13.65 5.17
C ASP A 254 15.77 -13.21 4.29
N LEU A 255 15.83 -13.56 3.00
CA LEU A 255 14.78 -13.29 2.01
C LEU A 255 14.05 -14.56 1.57
N THR A 256 14.15 -15.64 2.35
CA THR A 256 13.29 -16.81 2.18
C THR A 256 11.84 -16.34 2.15
N PRO A 257 11.08 -16.69 1.08
CA PRO A 257 9.75 -16.13 0.89
C PRO A 257 8.80 -16.57 2.00
N VAL A 258 8.18 -15.59 2.64
CA VAL A 258 7.12 -15.82 3.61
C VAL A 258 5.81 -16.07 2.85
N LEU A 259 5.26 -17.28 2.98
CA LEU A 259 4.03 -17.73 2.34
C LEU A 259 3.04 -18.23 3.40
N ALA A 260 1.76 -17.87 3.23
CA ALA A 260 0.70 -18.37 4.08
C ALA A 260 0.47 -19.86 3.84
N GLN A 261 0.31 -20.62 4.91
CA GLN A 261 -0.09 -22.01 4.91
C GLN A 261 -1.53 -22.12 5.42
N ALA A 262 -2.43 -22.62 4.59
CA ALA A 262 -3.79 -22.96 4.98
C ALA A 262 -3.90 -24.48 5.16
N ARG A 263 -4.38 -24.92 6.33
CA ARG A 263 -4.62 -26.33 6.65
C ARG A 263 -6.06 -26.53 7.12
N LEU A 264 -6.65 -27.66 6.73
CA LEU A 264 -7.91 -28.13 7.29
C LEU A 264 -7.61 -29.07 8.47
N VAL A 265 -8.13 -28.73 9.64
CA VAL A 265 -8.04 -29.56 10.86
C VAL A 265 -9.46 -29.91 11.27
N GLY A 266 -9.94 -31.09 10.85
CA GLY A 266 -11.36 -31.41 10.91
C GLY A 266 -12.15 -30.47 10.01
N GLU A 267 -13.09 -29.71 10.58
CA GLU A 267 -13.89 -28.71 9.85
C GLU A 267 -13.34 -27.28 9.95
N GLU A 268 -12.32 -27.07 10.78
CA GLU A 268 -11.68 -25.78 11.02
C GLU A 268 -10.60 -25.49 9.96
N ILE A 269 -10.54 -24.23 9.52
CA ILE A 269 -9.41 -23.72 8.73
C ILE A 269 -8.39 -23.07 9.67
N VAL A 270 -7.15 -23.54 9.60
CA VAL A 270 -6.01 -22.91 10.26
C VAL A 270 -5.15 -22.25 9.19
N LEU A 271 -5.13 -20.92 9.19
CA LEU A 271 -4.28 -20.10 8.33
C LEU A 271 -3.11 -19.56 9.15
N SER A 272 -1.88 -19.84 8.74
CA SER A 272 -0.67 -19.43 9.47
C SER A 272 0.44 -18.96 8.53
N TRP A 273 1.31 -18.08 9.02
CA TRP A 273 2.56 -17.70 8.34
C TRP A 273 3.72 -18.20 9.21
N PRO A 274 4.50 -19.20 8.77
CA PRO A 274 5.63 -19.70 9.56
C PRO A 274 6.58 -18.57 9.96
N GLY A 275 6.96 -18.50 11.24
CA GLY A 275 7.80 -17.43 11.79
C GLY A 275 7.04 -16.13 12.09
N HIS A 276 5.71 -16.12 11.85
CA HIS A 276 4.81 -15.00 12.09
C HIS A 276 3.49 -15.49 12.69
N GLU A 277 3.59 -16.22 13.81
CA GLU A 277 2.49 -16.91 14.47
C GLU A 277 1.39 -15.95 14.92
N GLU A 278 1.71 -14.68 15.14
CA GLU A 278 0.78 -13.60 15.47
C GLU A 278 -0.31 -13.34 14.41
N PHE A 279 -0.09 -13.76 13.16
CA PHE A 279 -1.10 -13.67 12.10
C PHE A 279 -1.92 -14.95 11.94
N THR A 280 -1.70 -15.95 12.81
CA THR A 280 -2.41 -17.22 12.75
C THR A 280 -3.90 -17.00 13.03
N LYS A 281 -4.73 -17.49 12.12
CA LYS A 281 -6.19 -17.40 12.22
C LYS A 281 -6.81 -18.79 12.17
N ARG A 282 -7.80 -18.96 13.04
CA ARG A 282 -8.66 -20.14 13.16
C ARG A 282 -10.06 -19.74 12.73
N ILE A 283 -10.61 -20.42 11.74
CA ILE A 283 -11.90 -20.07 11.13
C ILE A 283 -12.82 -21.29 11.17
N ASP A 284 -13.89 -21.17 11.96
CA ASP A 284 -14.94 -22.18 12.13
C ASP A 284 -16.04 -22.06 11.04
N GLN A 285 -16.83 -23.12 10.85
CA GLN A 285 -17.96 -23.13 9.90
C GLN A 285 -19.04 -22.08 10.19
N GLN A 286 -19.30 -21.77 11.47
CA GLN A 286 -20.49 -20.99 11.87
C GLN A 286 -20.34 -19.46 11.69
N SER A 287 -19.16 -18.97 11.30
CA SER A 287 -18.93 -17.51 11.14
C SER A 287 -19.23 -16.98 9.73
N GLY A 288 -19.68 -17.84 8.80
CA GLY A 288 -20.20 -17.41 7.50
C GLY A 288 -21.57 -16.78 7.67
N GLY A 289 -21.61 -15.45 7.84
CA GLY A 289 -22.85 -14.69 7.98
C GLY A 289 -23.83 -14.98 6.85
N GLN A 290 -25.10 -15.18 7.21
CA GLN A 290 -26.20 -15.13 6.27
C GLN A 290 -26.14 -13.81 5.48
N PRO A 291 -26.41 -13.81 4.17
CA PRO A 291 -26.60 -12.57 3.43
C PRO A 291 -27.78 -11.83 4.08
N GLY A 292 -27.49 -10.68 4.70
CA GLY A 292 -28.48 -9.87 5.39
C GLY A 292 -29.63 -9.53 4.46
N GLU A 293 -30.84 -9.93 4.85
CA GLU A 293 -32.08 -9.44 4.27
C GLU A 293 -32.08 -7.90 4.28
N GLN A 294 -32.27 -7.32 3.11
CA GLN A 294 -32.62 -5.91 2.99
C GLN A 294 -33.93 -5.67 3.76
N PRO A 295 -34.01 -4.68 4.66
CA PRO A 295 -35.28 -4.34 5.29
C PRO A 295 -36.27 -3.91 4.22
N GLY A 296 -37.33 -4.72 4.06
CA GLY A 296 -38.42 -4.50 3.15
C GLY A 296 -39.10 -3.16 3.37
N GLN A 297 -39.54 -2.58 2.24
CA GLN A 297 -40.44 -1.45 2.16
C GLN A 297 -41.68 -1.71 3.02
N HIS A 298 -41.85 -0.94 4.11
CA HIS A 298 -43.10 -0.94 4.84
C HIS A 298 -44.19 -0.28 3.99
N SER A 299 -45.04 -1.14 3.45
CA SER A 299 -46.36 -0.80 2.93
C SER A 299 -47.25 -0.42 4.12
N GLY A 300 -47.71 0.83 4.17
CA GLY A 300 -48.64 1.31 5.18
C GLY A 300 -50.06 0.77 4.94
N PRO A 301 -50.86 0.49 5.99
CA PRO A 301 -52.22 0.00 5.83
C PRO A 301 -53.21 1.14 5.59
N GLN A 302 -54.20 0.85 4.75
CA GLN A 302 -55.41 1.64 4.55
C GLN A 302 -56.34 1.58 5.78
N ALA A 303 -56.88 2.74 6.17
CA ALA A 303 -58.20 2.92 6.79
C ALA A 303 -58.63 4.36 6.42
N GLY A 304 -59.75 4.61 5.74
CA GLY A 304 -61.10 4.41 6.25
C GLY A 304 -61.62 5.77 6.74
N GLY A 305 -62.37 6.48 5.88
CA GLY A 305 -62.80 7.85 6.15
C GLY A 305 -63.97 7.98 7.11
N GLN A 306 -64.16 9.19 7.66
CA GLN A 306 -65.48 9.84 7.78
C GLN A 306 -65.35 11.31 8.22
N SER A 307 -66.08 12.15 7.49
CA SER A 307 -66.78 13.41 7.82
C SER A 307 -66.44 14.20 9.09
N GLY A 308 -66.23 15.51 8.90
CA GLY A 308 -66.45 16.54 9.90
C GLY A 308 -66.24 17.94 9.34
N GLN A 309 -67.32 18.67 9.10
CA GLN A 309 -67.38 20.08 8.70
C GLN A 309 -66.64 20.99 9.70
N GLN A 310 -66.08 22.12 9.25
CA GLN A 310 -66.67 23.47 9.35
C GLN A 310 -65.56 24.55 9.22
N THR A 311 -65.81 25.54 8.35
CA THR A 311 -65.57 27.01 8.46
C THR A 311 -64.30 27.50 9.16
N ASP A 312 -63.54 28.48 8.69
CA ASP A 312 -63.92 29.72 8.03
C ASP A 312 -62.64 30.46 7.57
N ARG A 313 -62.78 31.30 6.53
CA ARG A 313 -62.25 32.69 6.34
C ARG A 313 -60.92 33.09 7.03
N HIS A 314 -60.02 33.92 6.51
CA HIS A 314 -59.97 34.87 5.39
C HIS A 314 -58.55 35.52 5.42
N ILE A 315 -57.98 35.85 4.25
CA ILE A 315 -57.24 37.09 3.83
C ILE A 315 -56.09 37.60 4.75
N VAL A 316 -54.85 37.90 4.29
CA VAL A 316 -54.33 39.13 3.63
C VAL A 316 -52.78 38.96 3.70
N SER A 317 -52.03 38.71 2.63
CA SER A 317 -51.32 39.63 1.70
C SER A 317 -50.58 40.86 2.31
N GLY A 318 -49.36 41.13 1.83
CA GLY A 318 -48.61 42.37 2.11
C GLY A 318 -47.15 42.09 2.48
N ARG A 319 -46.19 41.89 1.56
CA ARG A 319 -45.50 42.81 0.63
C ARG A 319 -44.69 43.95 1.28
N SER A 320 -43.43 44.02 0.82
CA SER A 320 -42.50 45.18 0.70
C SER A 320 -42.00 45.84 1.99
N GLY A 321 -40.73 46.29 2.12
CA GLY A 321 -39.66 46.44 1.13
C GLY A 321 -38.38 47.04 1.76
N THR A 322 -37.39 47.22 0.88
CA THR A 322 -36.37 48.32 0.83
C THR A 322 -35.20 48.29 1.82
N SER A 323 -33.99 47.90 1.38
CA SER A 323 -32.87 48.73 0.83
C SER A 323 -32.18 49.61 1.90
N GLY A 324 -31.04 49.19 2.47
CA GLY A 324 -29.66 49.56 2.05
C GLY A 324 -29.12 50.73 2.92
N PRO A 325 -27.85 51.16 2.88
CA PRO A 325 -26.59 50.50 2.50
C PRO A 325 -25.41 50.80 3.50
N GLU A 326 -24.18 50.48 3.06
CA GLU A 326 -22.89 51.11 3.39
C GLU A 326 -22.14 50.86 4.71
N GLY A 327 -20.82 50.69 4.56
CA GLY A 327 -19.83 50.80 5.64
C GLY A 327 -18.58 49.95 5.43
N ALA A 328 -17.64 50.45 4.63
CA ALA A 328 -16.28 49.92 4.47
C ALA A 328 -15.30 50.54 5.50
N ASP A 329 -14.08 50.02 5.48
CA ASP A 329 -12.83 50.45 6.13
C ASP A 329 -12.59 50.06 7.60
N ALA A 330 -11.79 49.00 7.79
CA ALA A 330 -10.34 49.08 8.06
C ALA A 330 -9.66 47.70 7.95
#